data_AF-A0A6L4AAN9-F1
#
_entry.id   AF-A0A6L4AAN9-F1
#
_cell.length_a   1.000
_cell.length_b   1.000
_cell.length_c   1.000
_cell.angle_alpha   90.00
_cell.angle_beta   90.00
_cell.angle_gamma   90.00
#
_symmetry.space_group_name_H-M   'P 1'
#
loop_
_entity.id
_entity.type
_entity.pdbx_description
1 polymer ?
#
loop_
_entity_poly.entity_id
_entity_poly.type
_entity_poly.pdbx_seq_one_letter_code
_entity_poly.pdbx_strand_id
1 'polypeptide(L)' 'MTKRFENKVVVVTGGTDGIGLATAKSFARESAHV' A
#
# COMPACT_ATOMS: atom_id res chain seq x y z
N MET A 1 -5.43 17.21 3.74
CA MET A 1 -4.27 16.28 3.65
C MET A 1 -4.15 15.82 2.21
N THR A 2 -2.99 16.00 1.58
CA THR A 2 -2.67 15.41 0.28
C THR A 2 -2.45 13.91 0.45
N LYS A 3 -3.11 13.09 -0.36
CA LYS A 3 -2.92 11.63 -0.33
C LYS A 3 -1.67 11.28 -1.12
N ARG A 4 -0.60 10.97 -0.39
CA ARG A 4 0.78 10.84 -0.93
C ARG A 4 0.90 9.87 -2.10
N PHE A 5 0.09 8.81 -2.13
CA PHE A 5 0.15 7.77 -3.16
C PHE A 5 -1.06 7.73 -4.10
N GLU A 6 -1.83 8.80 -4.15
CA GLU A 6 -2.94 8.92 -5.10
C GLU A 6 -2.45 8.73 -6.54
N ASN A 7 -3.15 7.87 -7.29
CA ASN A 7 -2.83 7.48 -8.66
C ASN A 7 -1.43 6.83 -8.83
N LYS A 8 -0.91 6.20 -7.78
CA LYS A 8 0.33 5.41 -7.84
C LYS A 8 0.03 3.91 -7.71
N VAL A 9 0.79 3.10 -8.45
CA VAL A 9 0.83 1.64 -8.30
C VAL A 9 2.04 1.27 -7.45
N VAL A 10 1.84 0.45 -6.42
CA VAL A 10 2.88 -0.02 -5.50
C VAL A 10 2.86 -1.54 -5.46
N VAL A 11 3.98 -2.19 -5.77
CA VAL A 11 4.10 -3.65 -5.69
C VAL A 11 4.72 -4.03 -4.35
N VAL A 12 4.01 -4.87 -3.58
CA VAL A 12 4.52 -5.43 -2.31
C VAL A 12 4.70 -6.95 -2.49
N THR A 13 5.94 -7.42 -2.38
CA THR A 13 6.22 -8.87 -2.36
C THR A 13 5.93 -9.45 -0.97
N GLY A 14 5.49 -10.72 -0.91
CA GLY A 14 5.12 -11.35 0.37
C GLY A 14 3.91 -10.72 1.06
N GLY A 15 2.98 -10.09 0.32
CA GLY A 15 1.86 -9.31 0.85
C GLY A 15 0.71 -10.10 1.52
N THR A 16 0.84 -11.42 1.67
CA THR A 16 -0.26 -12.28 2.14
C THR A 16 -0.47 -12.24 3.66
N ASP A 17 0.60 -12.05 4.45
CA ASP A 17 0.53 -12.01 5.91
C ASP A 17 1.65 -11.15 6.53
N GLY A 18 1.63 -10.99 7.85
CA GLY A 18 2.66 -10.35 8.64
C GLY A 18 2.98 -8.93 8.16
N ILE A 19 4.28 -8.65 8.04
CA ILE A 19 4.78 -7.32 7.66
C ILE A 19 4.36 -6.96 6.24
N GLY A 20 4.32 -7.93 5.32
CA GLY A 20 3.90 -7.68 3.94
C GLY A 20 2.45 -7.22 3.85
N LEU A 21 1.54 -7.90 4.55
CA LEU A 21 0.13 -7.50 4.62
C LEU A 21 -0.07 -6.14 5.29
N ALA A 22 0.65 -5.90 6.39
CA ALA A 22 0.60 -4.60 7.08
C ALA A 22 1.08 -3.45 6.18
N THR A 23 2.14 -3.70 5.41
CA THR A 23 2.71 -2.75 4.44
C THR A 23 1.73 -2.44 3.32
N ALA A 24 1.14 -3.47 2.68
CA ALA A 24 0.14 -3.30 1.63
C ALA A 24 -1.07 -2.48 2.09
N LYS A 25 -1.58 -2.78 3.29
CA LYS A 25 -2.67 -2.01 3.92
C LYS A 25 -2.31 -0.55 4.18
N SER A 26 -1.06 -0.25 4.54
CA SER A 26 -0.63 1.13 4.76
C SER A 26 -0.64 1.95 3.47
N PHE A 27 -0.11 1.40 2.39
CA PHE A 27 -0.14 2.07 1.08
C PHE A 27 -1.56 2.27 0.56
N ALA A 28 -2.44 1.27 0.73
CA ALA A 28 -3.85 1.39 0.34
C ALA A 28 -4.57 2.53 1.12
N ARG A 29 -4.29 2.72 2.42
CA ARG A 29 -4.83 3.85 3.21
C ARG A 29 -4.38 5.21 2.67
N GLU A 30 -3.20 5.28 2.08
CA GLU A 30 -2.67 6.48 1.43
C GLU A 30 -3.10 6.61 -0.06
N SER A 31 -4.08 5.81 -0.49
CA SER A 31 -4.69 5.79 -1.83
C SER A 31 -3.80 5.30 -2.98
N ALA A 32 -2.82 4.45 -2.67
CA ALA A 32 -2.16 3.64 -3.68
C ALA A 32 -3.10 2.54 -4.21
N HIS A 33 -2.89 2.15 -5.48
CA HIS A 33 -3.26 0.84 -5.97
C HIS A 33 -2.12 -0.13 -5.63
N VAL A 34 -2.42 -1.17 -4.87
CA VAL A 34 -1.45 -2.12 -4.29
C VAL A 34 -1.78 -3.53 -4.75
#